data_AF-A0A8B6F4J4-F1
#
_entry.id   AF-A0A8B6F4J4-F1
#
_cell.length_a   1.000
_cell.length_b   1.000
_cell.length_c   1.000
_cell.angle_alpha   90.00
_cell.angle_beta   90.00
_cell.angle_gamma   90.00
#
_symmetry.space_group_name_H-M   'P 1'
#
loop_
_entity.id
_entity.type
_entity.pdbx_description
1 polymer ?
#
loop_
_entity_poly.entity_id
_entity_poly.type
_entity_poly.pdbx_seq_one_letter_code
_entity_poly.pdbx_strand_id
1 'polypeptide(L)'
;MAQRGNQQQFPQPTKNPLLTPEVIQQMVLFKSQSKYVCSECGKWFVSGGGLYKHKKINHGRSEDLIPCPECDQKFVTQSALKRHMPRHSSERPHACRICGKSYKHKDALVGHPCR
;
A
#
# COMPACT_ATOMS: atom_id res chain seq x y z
N MET A 1 -52.44 -35.28 17.74
CA MET A 1 -52.29 -33.98 17.03
C MET A 1 -51.57 -33.05 17.99
N ALA A 2 -50.38 -32.47 17.77
CA ALA A 2 -49.51 -32.36 16.61
C ALA A 2 -48.05 -32.36 17.10
N GLN A 3 -47.18 -33.09 16.40
CA GLN A 3 -45.73 -33.05 16.60
C GLN A 3 -45.21 -31.74 15.98
N ARG A 4 -44.63 -30.83 16.78
CA ARG A 4 -43.89 -29.68 16.24
C ARG A 4 -42.46 -30.12 15.94
N GLY A 5 -42.17 -30.30 14.65
CA GLY A 5 -40.86 -30.65 14.14
C GLY A 5 -39.81 -29.61 14.50
N ASN A 6 -38.72 -30.09 15.09
CA ASN A 6 -37.50 -29.34 15.33
C ASN A 6 -36.79 -29.16 13.98
N GLN A 7 -36.90 -27.97 13.38
CA GLN A 7 -36.13 -27.62 12.20
C GLN A 7 -34.68 -27.42 12.63
N GLN A 8 -33.83 -28.42 12.35
CA GLN A 8 -32.39 -28.29 12.46
C GLN A 8 -31.93 -27.19 11.49
N GLN A 9 -31.57 -26.05 12.06
CA GLN A 9 -30.98 -24.94 11.33
C GLN A 9 -29.52 -25.32 11.04
N PHE A 10 -29.23 -25.78 9.82
CA PHE A 10 -27.85 -26.01 9.37
C PHE A 10 -27.08 -24.68 9.47
N PRO A 11 -25.86 -24.67 10.06
CA PRO A 11 -25.04 -23.46 10.06
C PRO A 11 -24.73 -23.08 8.62
N GLN A 12 -25.20 -21.90 8.21
CA GLN A 12 -24.91 -21.36 6.88
C GLN A 12 -23.39 -21.24 6.72
N PRO A 13 -22.80 -21.66 5.58
CA PRO A 13 -21.38 -21.48 5.35
C PRO A 13 -21.07 -19.98 5.36
N THR A 14 -20.36 -19.53 6.39
CA THR A 14 -19.90 -18.15 6.49
C THR A 14 -18.95 -17.90 5.32
N LYS A 15 -19.46 -17.29 4.24
CA LYS A 15 -18.61 -16.80 3.16
C LYS A 15 -17.58 -15.86 3.81
N ASN A 16 -16.30 -16.20 3.73
CA ASN A 16 -15.25 -15.35 4.27
C ASN A 16 -15.33 -14.00 3.54
N PRO A 17 -15.66 -12.88 4.22
CA PRO A 17 -15.91 -11.59 3.58
C PRO A 17 -14.73 -11.06 2.76
N LEU A 18 -13.54 -11.60 3.01
CA LEU A 18 -12.29 -11.23 2.34
C LEU A 18 -12.07 -11.94 1.00
N LEU A 19 -12.91 -12.94 0.63
CA LEU A 19 -12.79 -13.72 -0.60
C LEU A 19 -14.02 -13.56 -1.49
N THR A 20 -14.37 -12.31 -1.83
CA THR A 20 -15.42 -12.05 -2.82
C THR A 20 -14.92 -12.42 -4.23
N PRO A 21 -15.83 -12.71 -5.19
CA PRO A 21 -15.44 -12.97 -6.58
C PRO A 21 -14.55 -11.87 -7.17
N GLU A 22 -14.78 -10.61 -6.82
CA GLU A 22 -13.96 -9.48 -7.24
C GLU A 22 -12.53 -9.56 -6.69
N VAL A 23 -12.38 -9.88 -5.40
CA VAL A 23 -11.06 -10.04 -4.77
C VAL A 23 -10.32 -11.26 -5.36
N ILE A 24 -11.02 -12.38 -5.56
CA ILE A 24 -10.43 -13.57 -6.20
C ILE A 24 -9.96 -13.23 -7.62
N GLN A 25 -10.77 -12.52 -8.39
CA GLN A 25 -10.41 -12.08 -9.74
C GLN A 25 -9.18 -11.15 -9.72
N GLN A 26 -9.12 -10.19 -8.79
CA GLN A 26 -7.96 -9.32 -8.62
C GLN A 26 -6.70 -10.10 -8.23
N MET A 27 -6.81 -11.09 -7.33
CA MET A 27 -5.68 -11.95 -6.95
C MET A 27 -5.17 -12.77 -8.13
N VAL A 28 -6.06 -13.33 -8.97
CA VAL A 28 -5.68 -14.07 -10.18
C VAL A 28 -4.97 -13.16 -11.19
N LEU A 29 -5.49 -11.96 -11.43
CA LEU A 29 -4.86 -10.98 -12.33
C LEU A 29 -3.50 -10.50 -11.79
N PHE A 30 -3.40 -10.26 -10.49
CA PHE A 30 -2.13 -9.92 -9.85
C PHE A 30 -1.12 -11.04 -10.01
N LYS A 31 -1.54 -12.30 -9.82
CA LYS A 31 -0.68 -13.47 -9.98
C LYS A 31 -0.20 -13.63 -11.44
N SER A 32 -1.07 -13.42 -12.43
CA SER A 32 -0.69 -13.53 -13.85
C SER A 32 0.25 -12.43 -14.32
N GLN A 33 0.18 -11.24 -13.71
CA GLN A 33 1.05 -10.10 -14.02
C GLN A 33 2.36 -10.11 -13.22
N SER A 34 2.45 -10.92 -12.16
CA SER A 34 3.64 -11.00 -11.32
C SER A 34 4.71 -11.87 -11.95
N LYS A 35 5.88 -11.27 -12.22
CA LYS A 35 7.01 -11.95 -12.89
C LYS A 35 8.20 -12.17 -11.96
N TYR A 36 8.20 -11.56 -10.78
CA TYR A 36 9.34 -11.54 -9.87
C TYR A 36 8.91 -12.11 -8.52
N VAL A 37 9.71 -13.02 -7.95
CA VAL A 37 9.42 -13.65 -6.66
C VAL A 37 10.57 -13.39 -5.67
N CYS A 38 10.21 -13.09 -4.43
CA CYS A 38 11.19 -13.04 -3.35
C CYS A 38 11.61 -14.45 -2.96
N SER A 39 12.91 -14.75 -3.07
CA SER A 39 13.47 -16.05 -2.68
C SER A 39 13.41 -16.34 -1.18
N GLU A 40 13.21 -15.31 -0.35
CA GLU A 40 13.27 -15.43 1.11
C GLU A 40 11.90 -15.64 1.75
N CYS A 41 10.84 -15.05 1.18
CA CYS A 41 9.47 -15.19 1.70
C CYS A 41 8.43 -15.66 0.67
N GLY A 42 8.83 -15.91 -0.59
CA GLY A 42 7.93 -16.38 -1.65
C GLY A 42 6.93 -15.34 -2.17
N LYS A 43 7.01 -14.08 -1.72
CA LYS A 43 6.08 -13.02 -2.16
C LYS A 43 6.32 -12.62 -3.62
N TRP A 44 5.23 -12.42 -4.35
CA TRP A 44 5.22 -12.09 -5.78
C TRP A 44 5.13 -10.58 -6.03
N PHE A 45 5.79 -10.13 -7.10
CA PHE A 45 5.87 -8.74 -7.52
C PHE A 45 5.72 -8.62 -9.04
N VAL A 46 5.02 -7.57 -9.47
CA VAL A 46 4.83 -7.21 -10.89
C VAL A 46 6.08 -6.62 -11.53
N SER A 47 7.01 -6.06 -10.75
CA SER A 47 8.24 -5.44 -11.26
C SER A 47 9.48 -5.79 -10.44
N GLY A 48 10.62 -5.86 -11.12
CA GLY A 48 11.91 -6.12 -10.48
C GLY A 48 12.32 -5.02 -9.50
N GLY A 49 12.00 -3.76 -9.80
CA GLY A 49 12.18 -2.65 -8.86
C GLY A 49 11.33 -2.77 -7.59
N GLY A 50 10.12 -3.33 -7.69
CA GLY A 50 9.29 -3.65 -6.53
C GLY A 50 9.90 -4.73 -5.66
N LEU A 51 10.38 -5.83 -6.27
CA LEU A 51 11.10 -6.89 -5.58
C LEU A 51 12.37 -6.37 -4.90
N TYR A 52 13.18 -5.57 -5.59
CA TYR A 52 14.40 -4.98 -5.04
C TYR A 52 14.13 -4.17 -3.77
N LYS A 53 13.13 -3.28 -3.80
CA LYS A 53 12.72 -2.48 -2.63
C LYS A 53 12.23 -3.36 -1.49
N HIS A 54 11.40 -4.35 -1.79
CA HIS A 54 10.91 -5.29 -0.80
C HIS A 54 12.06 -6.02 -0.10
N LYS A 55 13.02 -6.56 -0.87
CA LYS A 55 14.20 -7.22 -0.31
C LYS A 55 14.97 -6.27 0.60
N LYS A 56 15.33 -5.07 0.14
CA LYS A 56 16.07 -4.10 0.97
C LYS A 56 15.39 -3.75 2.29
N ILE A 57 14.05 -3.67 2.32
CA ILE A 57 13.31 -3.28 3.54
C ILE A 57 13.09 -4.45 4.50
N ASN A 58 12.72 -5.62 3.99
CA ASN A 58 12.24 -6.74 4.82
C ASN A 58 13.31 -7.79 5.12
N HIS A 59 14.34 -7.82 4.27
CA HIS A 59 15.32 -8.89 4.21
C HIS A 59 16.76 -8.36 4.16
N GLY A 60 16.93 -7.08 3.82
CA GLY A 60 18.20 -6.39 3.78
C GLY A 60 18.63 -5.89 5.15
N ARG A 61 19.88 -5.46 5.23
CA ARG A 61 20.41 -4.86 6.44
C ARG A 61 20.02 -3.38 6.52
N SER A 62 19.71 -2.91 7.72
CA SER A 62 19.16 -1.57 7.94
C SER A 62 20.15 -0.45 7.60
N GLU A 63 21.45 -0.72 7.71
CA GLU A 63 22.53 0.21 7.34
C GLU A 63 22.66 0.43 5.83
N ASP A 64 22.10 -0.46 5.00
CA ASP A 64 22.09 -0.29 3.54
C ASP A 64 21.02 0.72 3.08
N LEU A 65 20.14 1.14 3.98
CA LEU A 65 19.11 2.14 3.70
C LEU A 65 19.64 3.53 3.97
N ILE A 66 19.12 4.50 3.22
CA ILE A 66 19.53 5.89 3.33
C ILE A 66 18.76 6.54 4.50
N PRO A 67 19.44 6.98 5.57
CA PRO A 67 18.77 7.58 6.72
C PRO A 67 18.29 9.00 6.39
N CYS A 68 17.17 9.38 6.98
CA CYS A 68 16.78 10.78 7.06
C CYS A 68 17.63 11.49 8.12
N PRO A 69 18.16 12.69 7.84
CA PRO A 69 18.93 13.44 8.84
C PRO A 69 18.07 14.05 9.95
N GLU A 70 16.74 14.07 9.81
CA GLU A 70 15.81 14.76 10.71
C GLU A 70 14.86 13.82 11.48
N CYS A 71 14.94 12.50 11.24
CA CYS A 71 14.17 11.48 11.96
C CYS A 71 14.72 10.08 11.72
N ASP A 72 14.19 9.10 12.47
CA ASP A 72 14.63 7.70 12.38
C ASP A 72 14.14 6.95 11.12
N GLN A 73 13.48 7.63 10.18
CA GLN A 73 13.04 6.98 8.94
C GLN A 73 14.21 6.73 7.99
N LYS A 74 14.20 5.56 7.34
CA LYS A 74 15.20 5.15 6.35
C LYS A 74 14.52 4.83 5.01
N PHE A 75 15.23 5.07 3.92
CA PHE A 75 14.69 4.99 2.56
C PHE A 75 15.55 4.12 1.67
N VAL A 76 14.93 3.35 0.78
CA VAL A 76 15.65 2.49 -0.17
C VAL A 76 16.34 3.30 -1.28
N THR A 77 15.82 4.49 -1.60
CA THR A 77 16.33 5.31 -2.70
C THR A 77 16.43 6.79 -2.32
N GLN A 78 17.40 7.48 -2.91
CA GLN A 78 17.59 8.91 -2.71
C GLN A 78 16.35 9.71 -3.13
N SER A 79 15.67 9.31 -4.20
CA SER A 79 14.43 9.96 -4.64
C SER A 79 13.30 9.82 -3.62
N ALA A 80 13.23 8.69 -2.89
CA ALA A 80 12.24 8.52 -1.84
C ALA A 80 12.56 9.40 -0.63
N LEU A 81 13.83 9.49 -0.22
CA LEU A 81 14.26 10.44 0.82
C LEU A 81 13.98 11.88 0.40
N LYS A 82 14.33 12.28 -0.82
CA LYS A 82 14.08 13.64 -1.34
C LYS A 82 12.59 13.99 -1.33
N ARG A 83 11.72 13.04 -1.69
CA ARG A 83 10.27 13.23 -1.62
C ARG A 83 9.76 13.31 -0.17
N HIS A 84 10.46 12.69 0.77
CA HIS A 84 10.11 12.74 2.19
C HIS A 84 10.51 14.06 2.87
N MET A 85 11.66 14.65 2.51
CA MET A 85 12.21 15.85 3.17
C MET A 85 11.21 17.00 3.37
N PRO A 86 10.30 17.32 2.42
CA PRO A 86 9.29 18.36 2.64
C PRO A 86 8.44 18.16 3.89
N ARG A 87 8.30 16.92 4.41
CA ARG A 87 7.61 16.65 5.68
C ARG A 87 8.19 17.44 6.86
N HIS A 88 9.50 17.67 6.85
CA HIS A 88 10.20 18.39 7.91
C HIS A 88 10.19 19.92 7.72
N SER A 89 10.02 20.40 6.49
CA SER A 89 9.90 21.83 6.21
C SER A 89 8.49 22.36 6.50
N SER A 90 8.39 23.61 6.95
CA SER A 90 7.11 24.33 7.02
C SER A 90 6.65 24.85 5.66
N GLU A 91 7.52 24.85 4.65
CA GLU A 91 7.23 25.34 3.32
C GLU A 91 6.20 24.48 2.59
N ARG A 92 5.28 25.14 1.89
CA ARG A 92 4.23 24.53 1.08
C ARG A 92 4.18 25.24 -0.27
N PRO A 93 5.10 24.91 -1.20
CA PRO A 93 5.28 25.68 -2.44
C PRO A 93 4.13 25.51 -3.45
N HIS A 94 3.23 24.54 -3.25
CA HIS A 94 2.17 24.23 -4.19
C HIS A 94 0.83 24.77 -3.68
N ALA A 95 0.43 25.95 -4.12
CA ALA A 95 -0.83 26.58 -3.74
C ALA A 95 -1.95 26.33 -4.75
N CYS A 96 -3.16 26.07 -4.24
CA CYS A 96 -4.37 26.14 -5.04
C CYS A 96 -4.66 27.60 -5.39
N ARG A 97 -4.81 27.89 -6.68
CA ARG A 97 -5.13 29.25 -7.15
C ARG A 97 -6.56 29.69 -6.84
N ILE A 98 -7.45 28.77 -6.50
CA ILE A 98 -8.86 29.06 -6.21
C ILE A 98 -9.07 29.25 -4.71
N CYS A 99 -8.76 28.24 -3.88
CA CYS A 99 -9.00 28.32 -2.43
C CYS A 99 -7.78 28.77 -1.61
N GLY A 100 -6.61 29.01 -2.23
CA GLY A 100 -5.39 29.45 -1.55
C GLY A 100 -4.69 28.40 -0.68
N LYS A 101 -5.26 27.21 -0.50
CA LYS A 101 -4.64 26.14 0.30
C LYS A 101 -3.32 25.68 -0.33
N SER A 102 -2.28 25.59 0.50
CA SER A 102 -0.94 25.19 0.06
C SER A 102 -0.55 23.78 0.51
N TYR A 103 0.24 23.10 -0.32
CA TYR A 103 0.64 21.72 -0.17
C TYR A 103 2.16 21.55 -0.31
N LYS A 104 2.70 20.54 0.36
CA LYS A 104 4.13 20.17 0.31
C LYS A 104 4.53 19.48 -0.99
N HIS A 105 3.56 18.86 -1.68
CA HIS A 105 3.79 18.13 -2.92
C HIS A 105 2.74 18.49 -3.98
N LYS A 106 3.12 18.38 -5.25
CA LYS A 106 2.26 18.71 -6.40
C LYS A 106 1.08 17.75 -6.53
N ASP A 107 1.30 16.46 -6.34
CA ASP A 107 0.26 15.42 -6.36
C ASP A 107 -0.79 15.65 -5.27
N ALA A 108 -0.38 16.10 -4.09
CA ALA A 108 -1.30 16.50 -3.03
C ALA A 108 -2.19 17.69 -3.45
N LEU A 109 -1.64 18.67 -4.17
CA LEU A 109 -2.42 19.76 -4.76
C LEU A 109 -3.35 19.26 -5.87
N VAL A 110 -2.88 18.39 -6.77
CA VAL A 110 -3.67 17.88 -7.91
C VAL A 110 -4.86 17.04 -7.42
N GLY A 111 -4.65 16.22 -6.39
CA GLY A 111 -5.71 15.41 -5.80
C GLY A 111 -6.61 16.18 -4.83
N HIS A 112 -6.32 17.45 -4.53
CA HIS A 112 -7.16 18.22 -3.63
C HIS A 112 -8.47 18.61 -4.34
N PRO A 113 -9.63 18.32 -3.75
CA PRO A 113 -10.88 18.85 -4.27
C PRO A 113 -10.95 20.34 -3.93
N CYS A 114 -10.92 21.18 -4.96
CA CYS A 114 -11.27 22.58 -4.80
C CYS A 114 -12.75 22.76 -5.07
N ARG A 115 -13.48 23.27 -4.08
CA ARG A 115 -14.86 23.72 -4.22
C ARG A 115 -14.90 25.18 -3.83
#